data_AF-A0A7K2XF90-F1
#
_entry.id   AF-A0A7K2XF90-F1
#
_cell.length_a   1.000
_cell.length_b   1.000
_cell.length_c   1.000
_cell.angle_alpha   90.00
_cell.angle_beta   90.00
_cell.angle_gamma   90.00
#
_symmetry.space_group_name_H-M   'P 1'
#
loop_
_entity.id
_entity.type
_entity.pdbx_description
1 polymer ?
#
loop_
_entity_poly.entity_id
_entity_poly.type
_entity_poly.pdbx_seq_one_letter_code
_entity_poly.pdbx_strand_id
1 'polypeptide(L)'
;MVEDARAVWARGRDGDVLQEFLRGHGCDGVDAVFVTMWVVGCGLEEAQGMYFGAPCRRDDLEFHNAFVEALEREATGPAGIPE
;
A
#
# COMPACT_ATOMS: atom_id res chain seq x y z
N MET A 1 -11.64 -7.87 11.00
CA MET A 1 -10.74 -6.93 10.30
C MET A 1 -10.81 -5.52 10.90
N VAL A 2 -11.91 -4.75 10.75
CA VAL A 2 -11.97 -3.37 11.33
C VAL A 2 -11.80 -3.37 12.86
N GLU A 3 -12.47 -4.26 13.58
CA GLU A 3 -12.34 -4.34 15.05
C GLU A 3 -10.93 -4.78 15.51
N ASP A 4 -10.30 -5.69 14.77
CA ASP A 4 -8.92 -6.10 15.04
C ASP A 4 -7.93 -4.96 14.76
N ALA A 5 -8.15 -4.21 13.67
CA ALA A 5 -7.38 -3.02 13.34
C ALA A 5 -7.58 -1.90 14.39
N ARG A 6 -8.80 -1.74 14.94
CA ARG A 6 -9.04 -0.85 16.09
C ARG A 6 -8.23 -1.27 17.30
N ALA A 7 -8.12 -2.56 17.58
CA ALA A 7 -7.30 -3.05 18.68
C ALA A 7 -5.80 -2.77 18.45
N VAL A 8 -5.29 -2.97 17.22
CA VAL A 8 -3.92 -2.60 16.85
C VAL A 8 -3.67 -1.10 17.06
N TRP A 9 -4.56 -0.26 16.53
CA TRP A 9 -4.47 1.18 16.68
C TRP A 9 -4.54 1.63 18.15
N ALA A 10 -5.43 1.03 18.95
CA ALA A 10 -5.57 1.37 20.36
C ALA A 10 -4.33 1.05 21.21
N ARG A 11 -3.54 0.04 20.82
CA ARG A 11 -2.35 -0.40 21.57
C ARG A 11 -1.17 0.56 21.45
N GLY A 12 -0.99 1.19 20.27
CA GLY A 12 0.23 1.96 19.99
C GLY A 12 0.00 3.30 19.32
N ARG A 13 -1.17 3.54 18.71
CA ARG A 13 -1.44 4.70 17.84
C ARG A 13 -0.33 4.88 16.78
N ASP A 14 0.18 3.75 16.30
CA ASP A 14 1.25 3.68 15.32
C ASP A 14 0.66 3.36 13.94
N GLY A 15 0.84 4.30 13.00
CA GLY A 15 0.31 4.20 11.64
C GLY A 15 1.01 3.13 10.82
N ASP A 16 2.32 2.95 11.00
CA ASP A 16 3.10 1.98 10.24
C ASP A 16 2.72 0.56 10.66
N VAL A 17 2.58 0.32 11.96
CA VAL A 17 2.10 -0.97 12.49
C VAL A 17 0.66 -1.27 12.05
N LEU A 18 -0.21 -0.25 12.00
CA LEU A 18 -1.56 -0.39 11.47
C LEU A 18 -1.53 -0.78 9.99
N GLN A 19 -0.72 -0.12 9.16
CA GLN A 19 -0.62 -0.46 7.74
C GLN A 19 -0.03 -1.85 7.52
N GLU A 20 0.97 -2.26 8.31
CA GLU A 20 1.53 -3.61 8.28
C GLU A 20 0.46 -4.67 8.60
N PHE A 21 -0.35 -4.42 9.62
CA PHE A 21 -1.46 -5.29 9.97
C PHE A 21 -2.47 -5.43 8.82
N LEU A 22 -2.86 -4.30 8.20
CA LEU A 22 -3.81 -4.30 7.08
C LEU A 22 -3.25 -5.05 5.87
N ARG A 23 -1.98 -4.80 5.51
CA ARG A 23 -1.27 -5.52 4.45
C ARG A 23 -1.26 -7.02 4.70
N GLY A 24 -0.91 -7.45 5.92
CA GLY A 24 -0.88 -8.87 6.30
C GLY A 24 -2.23 -9.58 6.20
N HIS A 25 -3.33 -8.83 6.13
CA HIS A 25 -4.70 -9.35 5.96
C HIS A 25 -5.24 -9.15 4.54
N GLY A 26 -4.41 -8.73 3.58
CA GLY A 26 -4.82 -8.46 2.20
C GLY A 26 -5.78 -7.28 2.06
N CYS A 27 -5.71 -6.32 2.98
CA CYS A 27 -6.45 -5.07 2.89
C CYS A 27 -5.54 -4.02 2.26
N ASP A 28 -5.82 -3.66 1.00
CA ASP A 28 -4.93 -2.87 0.15
C ASP A 28 -5.67 -1.73 -0.54
N GLY A 29 -4.91 -0.79 -1.10
CA GLY A 29 -5.43 0.31 -1.92
C GLY A 29 -6.50 1.13 -1.20
N VAL A 30 -7.63 1.34 -1.88
CA VAL A 30 -8.73 2.19 -1.39
C VAL A 30 -9.38 1.61 -0.12
N ASP A 31 -9.49 0.29 -0.01
CA ASP A 31 -10.07 -0.35 1.17
C ASP A 31 -9.23 -0.10 2.40
N ALA A 32 -7.90 -0.22 2.29
CA ALA A 32 -6.97 0.09 3.36
C ALA A 32 -7.08 1.55 3.82
N VAL A 33 -7.21 2.49 2.88
CA VAL A 33 -7.39 3.92 3.20
C VAL A 33 -8.69 4.15 3.96
N PHE A 34 -9.82 3.57 3.53
CA PHE A 34 -11.09 3.74 4.24
C PHE A 34 -11.08 3.07 5.62
N VAL A 35 -10.51 1.87 5.75
CA VAL A 35 -10.36 1.20 7.04
C VAL A 35 -9.50 2.06 7.98
N THR A 36 -8.40 2.61 7.48
CA THR A 36 -7.53 3.52 8.23
C THR A 36 -8.31 4.74 8.71
N MET A 37 -9.07 5.38 7.83
CA MET A 37 -9.91 6.54 8.17
C MET A 37 -10.89 6.22 9.30
N TRP A 38 -11.53 5.06 9.28
CA TRP A 38 -12.53 4.64 10.27
C TRP A 38 -11.93 4.19 11.60
N VAL A 39 -10.77 3.55 11.55
CA VAL A 39 -10.03 3.07 12.73
C VAL A 39 -9.39 4.25 13.46
N VAL A 40 -8.77 5.17 12.70
CA VAL A 40 -8.06 6.34 13.24
C VAL A 40 -9.03 7.44 13.65
N GLY A 41 -10.16 7.58 12.93
CA GLY A 41 -11.09 8.69 13.10
C GLY A 41 -10.59 9.98 12.46
N CYS A 42 -9.78 9.87 11.40
CA CYS A 42 -9.19 11.00 10.68
C CYS A 42 -9.93 11.30 9.36
N GLY A 43 -9.48 12.34 8.65
CA GLY A 43 -9.94 12.66 7.30
C GLY A 43 -9.24 11.82 6.22
N LEU A 44 -9.75 11.90 4.98
CA LEU A 44 -9.21 11.16 3.83
C LEU A 44 -7.74 11.51 3.56
N GLU A 45 -7.36 12.79 3.59
CA GLU A 45 -5.99 13.24 3.33
C GLU A 45 -5.01 12.62 4.33
N GLU A 46 -5.36 12.61 5.61
CA GLU A 46 -4.53 12.03 6.66
C GLU A 46 -4.44 10.50 6.50
N ALA A 47 -5.56 9.83 6.22
CA ALA A 47 -5.56 8.38 5.96
C ALA A 47 -4.71 8.01 4.73
N GLN A 48 -4.76 8.81 3.66
CA GLN A 48 -3.91 8.64 2.49
C GLN A 48 -2.44 8.86 2.83
N GLY A 49 -2.13 9.89 3.62
CA GLY A 49 -0.77 10.14 4.10
C GLY A 49 -0.20 8.96 4.88
N MET A 50 -1.00 8.36 5.78
CA MET A 50 -0.61 7.16 6.51
C MET A 50 -0.40 5.96 5.59
N TYR A 51 -1.28 5.75 4.60
CA TYR A 51 -1.15 4.65 3.65
C TYR A 51 0.10 4.81 2.77
N PHE A 52 0.23 5.93 2.05
CA PHE A 52 1.35 6.13 1.12
C PHE A 52 2.69 6.38 1.82
N GLY A 53 2.67 6.85 3.08
CA GLY A 53 3.88 7.06 3.88
C GLY A 53 4.44 5.79 4.52
N ALA A 54 3.58 4.80 4.80
CA ALA A 54 3.99 3.60 5.52
C ALA A 54 5.07 2.82 4.75
N PRO A 55 6.18 2.41 5.40
CA PRO A 55 7.27 1.68 4.76
C PRO A 55 6.80 0.46 3.97
N CYS A 56 5.90 -0.34 4.54
CA CYS A 56 5.37 -1.54 3.90
C CYS A 56 4.67 -1.28 2.56
N ARG A 57 3.98 -0.15 2.43
CA ARG A 57 3.28 0.25 1.20
C ARG A 57 4.25 0.81 0.16
N ARG A 58 5.30 1.50 0.61
CA ARG A 58 6.35 2.00 -0.27
C ARG A 58 7.17 0.86 -0.85
N ASP A 59 7.51 -0.15 -0.05
CA ASP A 59 8.22 -1.34 -0.49
C ASP A 59 7.40 -2.12 -1.53
N ASP A 60 6.09 -2.29 -1.30
CA ASP A 60 5.19 -2.94 -2.28
C ASP A 60 5.15 -2.16 -3.61
N LEU A 61 5.08 -0.83 -3.54
CA LEU A 61 5.08 0.03 -4.72
C LEU A 61 6.42 -0.02 -5.48
N GLU A 62 7.55 0.02 -4.76
CA GLU A 62 8.88 -0.08 -5.36
C GLU A 62 9.05 -1.42 -6.09
N PHE A 63 8.65 -2.52 -5.45
CA PHE A 63 8.65 -3.84 -6.08
C PHE A 63 7.78 -3.86 -7.34
N HIS A 64 6.55 -3.33 -7.27
CA HIS A 64 5.64 -3.28 -8.41
C HIS A 64 6.24 -2.48 -9.58
N ASN A 65 6.79 -1.30 -9.30
CA ASN A 65 7.42 -0.47 -10.32
C ASN A 65 8.62 -1.17 -10.97
N ALA A 66 9.51 -1.75 -10.16
CA ALA A 66 10.67 -2.49 -10.67
C ALA A 66 10.26 -3.69 -11.54
N PHE A 67 9.18 -4.38 -11.18
CA PHE A 67 8.63 -5.48 -11.95
C PHE A 67 8.06 -5.02 -13.29
N VAL A 68 7.25 -3.95 -13.30
CA VAL A 68 6.70 -3.37 -14.53
C VAL A 68 7.81 -2.88 -15.45
N GLU A 69 8.81 -2.15 -14.93
CA GLU A 69 9.96 -1.72 -15.71
C GLU A 69 10.73 -2.89 -16.34
N ALA A 70 10.84 -4.02 -15.66
CA ALA A 70 11.48 -5.21 -16.21
C ALA A 70 10.69 -5.77 -17.40
N LEU A 71 9.36 -5.85 -17.30
CA LEU A 71 8.49 -6.27 -18.40
C LEU A 71 8.56 -5.31 -19.59
N GLU A 72 8.58 -4.01 -19.33
CA GLU A 72 8.69 -2.99 -20.38
C GLU A 72 10.01 -3.10 -21.15
N ARG A 73 11.12 -3.30 -20.43
CA ARG A 73 12.44 -3.52 -21.05
C ARG A 73 12.49 -4.78 -21.92
N GLU A 74 11.85 -5.86 -21.50
CA GLU A 74 11.73 -7.07 -22.31
C GLU A 74 10.88 -6.82 -23.56
N ALA A 75 9.74 -6.14 -23.41
CA ALA A 75 8.85 -5.80 -24.51
C ALA A 75 9.48 -4.83 -25.54
N THR A 76 10.49 -4.05 -25.16
CA THR A 76 11.22 -3.11 -26.03
C THR A 76 12.62 -3.59 -26.46
N GLY A 77 12.97 -4.85 -26.24
CA GLY A 77 14.18 -5.48 -26.80
C GLY A 77 14.19 -5.48 -28.34
N PRO A 78 15.34 -5.70 -29.01
CA PRO A 78 15.51 -5.48 -30.44
C PRO A 78 14.79 -6.53 -31.31
N ALA A 79 13.48 -6.41 -31.43
CA ALA A 79 12.65 -7.06 -32.43
C ALA A 79 11.70 -6.01 -33.01
N GLY A 80 12.28 -5.11 -33.81
CA GLY A 80 11.56 -4.01 -34.46
C GLY A 80 12.30 -3.50 -35.69
N ILE A 81 12.85 -4.41 -36.52
CA ILE A 81 13.09 -4.10 -37.94
C ILE A 81 11.92 -4.73 -38.71
N PRO A 82 10.96 -3.95 -39.21
CA PRO A 82 10.04 -4.44 -40.22
C PRO A 82 10.77 -4.54 -41.57
N GLU A 83 10.71 -5.71 -42.22
CA GLU A 83 10.99 -5.87 -43.67
C GLU A 83 9.87 -5.25 -44.51
#